data_AF-A0A8X6PN44-F1
#
_entry.id   AF-A0A8X6PN44-F1
#
_cell.length_a   1.000
_cell.length_b   1.000
_cell.length_c   1.000
_cell.angle_alpha   90.00
_cell.angle_beta   90.00
_cell.angle_gamma   90.00
#
_symmetry.space_group_name_H-M   'P 1'
#
loop_
_entity.id
_entity.type
_entity.pdbx_description
1 polymer ?
#
loop_
_entity_poly.entity_id
_entity_poly.type
_entity_poly.pdbx_seq_one_letter_code
_entity_poly.pdbx_strand_id
1 'polypeptide(L)'
;MVHQASDLVESLEMHPNHTQAPDWTIGAFDLETVPMDGADRVPTGLDQTDEIVMISLYKWNRRQGLRHWLLYRLPCNSPPPDMDRTHAYTSERQLLNDFYALI
;
A
#
# COMPACT_ATOMS: atom_id res chain seq x y z
N MET A 1 -7.19 -22.15 -33.38
CA MET A 1 -8.34 -21.34 -32.91
C MET A 1 -7.87 -19.91 -32.81
N VAL A 2 -8.33 -19.06 -33.72
CA VAL A 2 -7.94 -17.65 -33.78
C VAL A 2 -8.73 -16.93 -32.68
N HIS A 3 -8.04 -16.35 -31.70
CA HIS A 3 -8.66 -15.40 -30.79
C HIS A 3 -9.03 -14.17 -31.60
N GLN A 4 -10.29 -14.13 -32.05
CA GLN A 4 -10.89 -12.98 -32.68
C GLN A 4 -10.93 -11.87 -31.64
N ALA A 5 -10.15 -10.82 -31.85
CA ALA A 5 -10.21 -9.63 -31.01
C ALA A 5 -11.64 -9.08 -31.10
N SER A 6 -12.33 -9.03 -29.96
CA SER A 6 -13.68 -8.46 -29.86
C SER A 6 -13.64 -7.01 -30.36
N ASP A 7 -14.55 -6.70 -31.27
CA ASP A 7 -14.65 -5.40 -31.92
C ASP A 7 -14.86 -4.31 -30.86
N LEU A 8 -14.26 -3.13 -31.04
CA LEU A 8 -14.42 -2.00 -30.12
C LEU A 8 -15.91 -1.63 -29.90
N VAL A 9 -16.73 -1.94 -30.89
CA VAL A 9 -18.19 -1.77 -30.85
C VAL A 9 -18.86 -2.67 -29.80
N GLU A 10 -18.43 -3.92 -29.64
CA GLU A 10 -18.97 -4.84 -28.62
C GLU A 10 -18.67 -4.34 -27.20
N SER A 11 -17.56 -3.62 -27.00
CA SER A 11 -17.17 -3.11 -25.67
C SER A 11 -18.05 -1.98 -25.14
N LEU A 12 -18.88 -1.37 -25.99
CA LEU A 12 -19.79 -0.28 -25.63
C LEU A 12 -21.23 -0.75 -25.35
N GLU A 13 -21.53 -2.04 -25.61
CA GLU A 13 -22.85 -2.59 -25.35
C GLU A 13 -23.08 -2.81 -23.85
N MET A 14 -24.22 -2.32 -23.34
CA MET A 14 -24.60 -2.59 -21.96
C MET A 14 -25.06 -4.05 -21.82
N HIS A 15 -24.45 -4.79 -20.90
CA HIS A 15 -24.84 -6.16 -20.56
C HIS A 15 -25.59 -6.19 -19.22
N PRO A 16 -26.92 -5.97 -19.19
CA PRO A 16 -27.70 -5.84 -17.94
C PRO A 16 -27.71 -7.12 -17.09
N ASN A 17 -27.40 -8.27 -17.69
CA ASN A 17 -27.30 -9.55 -17.00
C ASN A 17 -25.93 -9.75 -16.30
N HIS A 18 -24.95 -8.88 -16.57
CA HIS A 18 -23.64 -8.91 -15.92
C HIS A 18 -23.68 -8.07 -14.64
N THR A 19 -24.34 -8.61 -13.62
CA THR A 19 -24.59 -7.91 -12.34
C THR A 19 -23.49 -8.14 -11.29
N GLN A 20 -22.56 -9.05 -11.56
CA GLN A 20 -21.46 -9.34 -10.65
C GLN A 20 -20.42 -8.23 -10.71
N ALA A 21 -20.04 -7.73 -9.54
CA ALA A 21 -18.87 -6.87 -9.43
C ALA A 21 -17.62 -7.61 -9.97
N PRO A 22 -16.79 -6.94 -10.79
CA PRO A 22 -15.46 -7.43 -11.13
C PRO A 22 -14.67 -7.78 -9.88
N ASP A 23 -13.68 -8.66 -10.05
CA ASP A 23 -12.77 -9.00 -8.96
C ASP A 23 -11.73 -7.89 -8.77
N TRP A 24 -12.16 -6.79 -8.14
CA TRP A 24 -11.30 -5.66 -7.83
C TRP A 24 -10.28 -6.04 -6.75
N THR A 25 -9.03 -5.65 -6.96
CA THR A 25 -8.06 -5.58 -5.87
C THR A 25 -8.17 -4.23 -5.22
N ILE A 26 -8.52 -4.22 -3.94
CA ILE A 26 -8.64 -3.02 -3.12
C ILE A 26 -7.40 -2.96 -2.22
N GLY A 27 -6.79 -1.78 -2.16
CA GLY A 27 -5.72 -1.45 -1.24
C GLY A 27 -6.19 -0.36 -0.28
N ALA A 28 -5.93 -0.53 1.01
CA ALA A 28 -6.09 0.49 2.03
C ALA A 28 -4.78 0.61 2.80
N PHE A 29 -4.33 1.84 3.04
CA PHE A 29 -3.10 2.09 3.77
C PHE A 29 -3.24 3.31 4.66
N ASP A 30 -2.41 3.35 5.69
CA ASP A 30 -2.30 4.46 6.63
C ASP A 30 -0.83 4.70 6.99
N LEU A 31 -0.51 5.94 7.34
CA LEU A 31 0.87 6.44 7.51
C LEU A 31 1.04 7.01 8.92
N GLU A 32 2.17 6.72 9.56
CA GLU A 32 2.57 7.40 10.80
C GLU A 32 3.82 8.24 10.55
N THR A 33 3.80 9.47 11.04
CA THR A 33 4.88 10.45 10.89
C THR A 33 5.32 10.99 12.24
N VAL A 34 6.60 11.33 12.35
CA VAL A 34 7.20 11.88 13.57
C VAL A 34 8.18 12.98 13.19
N PRO A 35 8.25 14.11 13.94
CA PRO A 35 9.30 15.09 13.75
C PRO A 35 10.61 14.55 14.38
N MET A 36 11.58 14.20 13.54
CA MET A 36 12.82 13.52 13.94
C MET A 36 13.81 14.44 14.67
N ASP A 37 13.55 15.75 14.68
CA ASP A 37 14.27 16.75 15.47
C ASP A 37 13.83 16.78 16.95
N GLY A 38 12.80 16.00 17.32
CA GLY A 38 12.25 15.95 18.67
C GLY A 38 11.33 17.12 19.01
N ALA A 39 10.91 17.90 18.03
CA ALA A 39 9.97 19.00 18.24
C ALA A 39 8.59 18.48 18.68
N ASP A 40 7.96 19.16 19.64
CA ASP A 40 6.58 18.88 20.06
C ASP A 40 5.60 19.61 19.14
N ARG A 41 5.40 19.07 17.94
CA ARG A 41 4.50 19.60 16.91
C ARG A 41 3.90 18.49 16.06
N VAL A 42 2.80 18.80 15.38
CA VAL A 42 2.21 17.92 14.36
C VAL A 42 3.06 17.98 13.09
N PRO A 43 3.58 16.84 12.58
CA PRO A 43 4.28 16.79 11.30
C PRO A 43 3.38 17.26 10.16
N THR A 44 3.94 18.09 9.28
CA THR A 44 3.20 18.64 8.13
C THR A 44 3.69 18.09 6.80
N GLY A 45 4.86 17.42 6.80
CA GLY A 45 5.53 16.98 5.58
C GLY A 45 6.22 18.11 4.79
N LEU A 46 6.22 19.34 5.34
CA LEU A 46 6.93 20.49 4.77
C LEU A 46 8.34 20.64 5.37
N ASP A 47 8.55 20.17 6.59
CA ASP A 47 9.86 20.13 7.22
C ASP A 47 10.62 18.88 6.78
N GLN A 48 11.92 19.01 6.53
CA GLN A 48 12.78 17.87 6.16
C GLN A 48 13.00 16.90 7.33
N THR A 49 12.72 17.35 8.55
CA THR A 49 12.79 16.51 9.75
C THR A 49 11.51 15.70 9.97
N ASP A 50 10.42 15.99 9.25
CA ASP A 50 9.19 15.19 9.29
C ASP A 50 9.38 13.93 8.44
N GLU A 51 9.59 12.78 9.09
CA GLU A 51 9.77 11.51 8.40
C GLU A 51 8.58 10.57 8.62
N ILE A 52 8.24 9.81 7.59
CA ILE A 52 7.33 8.65 7.70
C ILE A 52 8.09 7.53 8.42
N VAL A 53 7.54 7.09 9.56
CA VAL A 53 8.15 6.05 10.40
C VAL A 53 7.41 4.72 10.31
N MET A 54 6.17 4.72 9.82
CA MET A 54 5.39 3.49 9.63
C MET A 54 4.43 3.64 8.47
N ILE A 55 4.23 2.55 7.73
CA ILE A 55 3.11 2.39 6.81
C ILE A 55 2.46 1.04 7.08
N SER A 56 1.15 1.06 7.32
CA SER A 56 0.32 -0.15 7.31
C SER A 56 -0.39 -0.27 5.96
N LEU A 57 -0.42 -1.46 5.38
CA LEU A 57 -1.07 -1.72 4.10
C LEU A 57 -1.88 -3.01 4.16
N TYR A 58 -3.13 -2.93 3.73
CA TYR A 58 -4.01 -4.06 3.51
C TYR A 58 -4.38 -4.14 2.04
N LYS A 59 -4.21 -5.31 1.41
CA LYS A 59 -4.69 -5.59 0.05
C LYS A 59 -5.61 -6.79 0.05
N TRP A 60 -6.76 -6.68 -0.60
CA TRP A 60 -7.69 -7.79 -0.73
C TRP A 60 -8.42 -7.81 -2.07
N ASN A 61 -8.79 -9.02 -2.49
CA ASN A 61 -9.74 -9.28 -3.57
C ASN A 61 -10.49 -10.58 -3.26
N ARG A 62 -11.50 -10.93 -4.07
CA ARG A 62 -12.38 -12.07 -3.78
C ARG A 62 -11.65 -13.41 -3.86
N ARG A 63 -10.57 -13.52 -4.65
CA ARG A 63 -9.85 -14.78 -4.91
C ARG A 63 -8.68 -15.03 -3.95
N GLN A 64 -7.97 -13.99 -3.56
CA GLN A 64 -6.72 -14.07 -2.82
C GLN A 64 -6.89 -13.75 -1.33
N GLY A 65 -8.07 -13.29 -0.92
CA GLY A 65 -8.36 -12.92 0.46
C GLY A 65 -7.58 -11.68 0.91
N LEU A 66 -7.55 -11.45 2.22
CA LEU A 66 -6.84 -10.32 2.84
C LEU A 66 -5.36 -10.64 3.02
N ARG A 67 -4.50 -9.71 2.59
CA ARG A 67 -3.06 -9.70 2.88
C ARG A 67 -2.73 -8.37 3.54
N HIS A 68 -1.80 -8.39 4.48
CA HIS A 68 -1.32 -7.20 5.17
C HIS A 68 0.20 -7.12 5.11
N TRP A 69 0.71 -5.89 5.20
CA TRP A 69 2.13 -5.57 5.33
C TRP A 69 2.27 -4.44 6.34
N LEU A 70 3.37 -4.48 7.06
CA LEU A 70 3.71 -3.48 8.05
C LEU A 70 5.16 -3.05 7.83
N LEU A 71 5.33 -1.83 7.35
CA LEU A 71 6.63 -1.26 7.01
C LEU A 71 7.01 -0.30 8.13
N TYR A 72 8.09 -0.59 8.86
CA TYR A 72 8.54 0.25 9.97
C TYR A 72 9.94 0.78 9.74
N ARG A 73 10.14 2.05 10.05
CA ARG A 73 11.46 2.61 10.25
C ARG A 73 11.84 2.44 11.71
N LEU A 74 12.94 1.75 11.95
CA LEU A 74 13.41 1.50 13.31
C LEU A 74 14.15 2.72 13.84
N PRO A 75 13.81 3.26 15.03
CA PRO A 75 14.79 4.01 15.80
C PRO A 75 15.90 3.03 16.18
N CYS A 76 17.14 3.42 15.89
CA CYS A 76 18.40 2.68 16.07
C CYS A 76 18.28 1.32 16.81
N ASN A 77 18.56 0.21 16.10
CA ASN A 77 18.80 -1.14 16.65
C ASN A 77 17.65 -1.83 17.40
N SER A 78 16.41 -1.37 17.29
CA SER A 78 15.26 -2.10 17.84
C SER A 78 14.86 -3.28 16.94
N PRO A 79 14.47 -4.44 17.46
CA PRO A 79 13.90 -5.50 16.64
C PRO A 79 12.50 -5.09 16.14
N PRO A 80 12.10 -5.46 14.91
CA PRO A 80 10.75 -5.23 14.44
C PRO A 80 9.72 -6.02 15.27
N PRO A 81 8.44 -5.58 15.29
CA PRO A 81 7.35 -6.39 15.83
C PRO A 81 7.32 -7.79 15.22
N ASP A 82 7.08 -8.81 16.06
CA ASP A 82 6.92 -10.19 15.60
C ASP A 82 5.50 -10.38 15.04
N MET A 83 5.33 -9.96 13.78
CA MET A 83 4.09 -10.11 13.01
C MET A 83 4.43 -10.50 11.58
N ASP A 84 3.56 -11.31 10.97
CA ASP A 84 3.69 -11.73 9.58
C ASP A 84 3.84 -10.52 8.64
N ARG A 85 4.82 -10.59 7.73
CA ARG A 85 5.08 -9.55 6.70
C ARG A 85 5.37 -8.17 7.29
N THR A 86 6.07 -8.15 8.42
CA THR A 86 6.67 -6.95 8.99
C THR A 86 8.07 -6.77 8.44
N HIS A 87 8.35 -5.57 7.93
CA HIS A 87 9.64 -5.21 7.36
C HIS A 87 10.20 -3.98 8.07
N ALA A 88 11.49 -4.01 8.36
CA ALA A 88 12.17 -2.98 9.14
C ALA A 88 13.22 -2.28 8.27
N TYR A 89 13.25 -0.95 8.35
CA TYR A 89 14.06 -0.09 7.49
C TYR A 89 14.92 0.86 8.32
N THR A 90 16.08 1.22 7.77
CA THR A 90 17.00 2.20 8.38
C THR A 90 16.87 3.59 7.76
N SER A 91 16.14 3.73 6.65
CA SER A 91 15.87 5.00 5.98
C SER A 91 14.44 5.05 5.44
N GLU A 92 13.83 6.24 5.48
CA GLU A 92 12.51 6.49 4.89
C GLU A 92 12.48 6.17 3.39
N ARG A 93 13.55 6.50 2.65
CA ARG A 93 13.63 6.20 1.21
C ARG A 93 13.46 4.70 0.91
N GLN A 94 14.08 3.81 1.68
CA GLN A 94 13.93 2.37 1.47
C GLN A 94 12.50 1.90 1.77
N LEU A 95 11.94 2.40 2.86
CA LEU A 95 10.54 2.14 3.24
C LEU A 95 9.57 2.55 2.12
N LEU A 96 9.74 3.76 1.56
CA LEU A 96 8.90 4.28 0.48
C LEU A 96 9.07 3.51 -0.84
N ASN A 97 10.29 3.09 -1.16
CA ASN A 97 10.53 2.28 -2.36
C ASN A 97 9.81 0.92 -2.27
N ASP A 98 9.87 0.25 -1.12
CA ASP A 98 9.19 -1.03 -0.92
C ASP A 98 7.67 -0.84 -0.88
N PHE A 99 7.17 0.22 -0.26
CA PHE A 99 5.75 0.57 -0.32
C PHE A 99 5.26 0.75 -1.76
N TYR A 100 6.02 1.49 -2.59
CA TYR A 100 5.68 1.70 -4.00
C TYR A 100 5.66 0.39 -4.80
N ALA A 101 6.52 -0.58 -4.48
CA ALA A 101 6.50 -1.89 -5.11
C ALA A 101 5.31 -2.76 -4.67
N LEU A 102 4.71 -2.46 -3.51
CA LEU A 102 3.60 -3.20 -2.94
C LEU A 102 2.23 -2.70 -3.41
N ILE A 103 2.06 -1.42 -3.76
CA ILE A 103 0.78 -0.85 -4.20
C ILE A 103 0.47 -1.21 -5.65
#